data_AF-A0A1B6CJX6-F1
#
_entry.id   AF-A0A1B6CJX6-F1
#
_cell.length_a   1.000
_cell.length_b   1.000
_cell.length_c   1.000
_cell.angle_alpha   90.00
_cell.angle_beta   90.00
_cell.angle_gamma   90.00
#
_symmetry.space_group_name_H-M   'P 1'
#
loop_
_entity.id
_entity.type
_entity.pdbx_description
1 polymer ?
#
loop_
_entity_poly.entity_id
_entity_poly.type
_entity_poly.pdbx_seq_one_letter_code
_entity_poly.pdbx_strand_id
1 'polypeptide(L)'
;VVFTDMNISAHSINFLLAGLEAVSSGINFALLSLAQNPKVQDRLFEEIDRVMRKHHNVWSYQAVKEMVFLEEVLQESLRMYPQSTAIFRICTEDYLIPESDVVIKQGTRVVI
;
A
#
# COMPACT_ATOMS: atom_id res chain seq x y z
N VAL A 1 11.40 24.86 -12.98
CA VAL A 1 12.29 23.68 -12.95
C VAL A 1 12.22 23.04 -14.32
N VAL A 2 13.35 22.93 -15.03
CA VAL A 2 13.41 22.22 -16.33
C VAL A 2 13.82 20.79 -16.04
N PHE A 3 12.98 19.81 -16.39
CA PHE A 3 13.33 18.40 -16.27
C PHE A 3 14.20 18.00 -17.46
N THR A 4 15.44 17.60 -17.20
CA THR A 4 16.30 17.02 -18.24
C THR A 4 15.87 15.58 -18.54
N ASP A 5 16.23 15.07 -19.71
CA ASP A 5 15.98 13.66 -20.08
C ASP A 5 16.58 12.68 -19.06
N MET A 6 17.70 13.04 -18.45
CA MET A 6 18.31 12.28 -17.36
C MET A 6 17.42 12.26 -16.11
N ASN A 7 16.83 13.40 -15.73
CA ASN A 7 15.91 13.44 -14.59
C ASN A 7 14.67 12.59 -14.85
N ILE A 8 14.10 12.69 -16.05
CA ILE A 8 12.90 11.92 -16.44
C ILE A 8 13.21 10.43 -16.39
N SER A 9 14.34 10.01 -16.96
CA SER A 9 14.76 8.60 -16.98
C SER A 9 15.01 8.07 -15.57
N ALA A 10 15.73 8.83 -14.73
CA ALA A 10 16.01 8.44 -13.35
C ALA A 10 14.74 8.31 -12.50
N HIS A 11 13.82 9.29 -12.58
CA HIS A 11 12.56 9.21 -11.86
C HIS A 11 11.66 8.08 -12.35
N SER A 12 11.65 7.80 -13.66
CA SER A 12 10.85 6.69 -14.22
C SER A 12 11.29 5.34 -13.65
N ILE A 13 12.60 5.09 -13.58
CA ILE A 13 13.15 3.88 -12.96
C ILE A 13 12.81 3.84 -11.46
N ASN A 14 12.95 4.97 -10.77
CA ASN A 14 12.65 5.04 -9.34
C ASN A 14 11.18 4.71 -9.03
N PHE A 15 10.23 5.25 -9.80
CA PHE A 15 8.81 4.94 -9.63
C PHE A 15 8.51 3.45 -9.89
N LEU A 16 9.15 2.86 -10.90
CA LEU A 16 8.99 1.45 -11.20
C LEU A 16 9.49 0.57 -10.06
N LEU A 17 10.71 0.82 -9.56
CA LEU A 17 11.30 0.02 -8.48
C LEU A 17 10.52 0.17 -7.17
N ALA A 18 10.19 1.41 -6.79
CA ALA A 18 9.43 1.68 -5.57
C ALA A 18 8.03 1.03 -5.60
N GLY A 19 7.38 1.02 -6.76
CA GLY A 19 6.07 0.37 -6.93
C GLY A 19 6.16 -1.15 -6.99
N LEU A 20 7.22 -1.71 -7.56
CA LEU A 20 7.37 -3.15 -7.78
C LEU A 20 7.47 -3.93 -6.46
N GLU A 21 8.41 -3.56 -5.59
CA GLU A 21 8.60 -4.24 -4.31
C GLU A 21 7.36 -4.10 -3.42
N ALA A 22 6.75 -2.92 -3.44
CA ALA A 22 5.53 -2.62 -2.70
C ALA A 22 4.38 -3.56 -3.13
N VAL A 23 4.03 -3.56 -4.42
CA VAL A 23 2.90 -4.33 -4.94
C VAL A 23 3.14 -5.83 -4.83
N SER A 24 4.34 -6.32 -5.18
CA SER A 24 4.66 -7.75 -5.15
C SER A 24 4.55 -8.35 -3.76
N SER A 25 5.08 -7.66 -2.74
CA SER A 25 4.99 -8.13 -1.35
C SER A 25 3.54 -8.10 -0.84
N GLY A 26 2.78 -7.04 -1.17
CA GLY A 26 1.37 -6.94 -0.80
C GLY A 26 0.52 -8.08 -1.36
N ILE A 27 0.70 -8.41 -2.65
CA ILE A 27 0.02 -9.55 -3.28
C ILE A 27 0.44 -10.87 -2.63
N ASN A 28 1.73 -11.06 -2.35
CA ASN A 28 2.22 -12.28 -1.73
C ASN A 28 1.59 -12.53 -0.35
N PHE A 29 1.52 -11.49 0.50
CA PHE A 29 0.88 -11.61 1.81
C PHE A 29 -0.64 -11.78 1.73
N ALA A 30 -1.30 -11.16 0.77
CA ALA A 30 -2.72 -11.40 0.53
C ALA A 30 -3.01 -12.86 0.12
N LEU A 31 -2.22 -13.40 -0.81
CA LEU A 31 -2.32 -14.81 -1.22
C LEU A 31 -2.02 -15.76 -0.06
N LEU A 32 -1.00 -15.47 0.76
CA LEU A 32 -0.69 -16.24 1.95
C LEU A 32 -1.87 -16.25 2.93
N SER A 33 -2.46 -15.08 3.19
CA SER A 33 -3.60 -14.93 4.09
C SER A 33 -4.81 -15.72 3.59
N LEU A 34 -5.08 -15.69 2.27
CA LEU A 34 -6.15 -16.48 1.66
C LEU A 34 -5.89 -17.98 1.74
N ALA A 35 -4.66 -18.44 1.47
CA ALA A 35 -4.29 -19.85 1.53
C ALA A 35 -4.46 -20.44 2.95
N GLN A 36 -4.27 -19.61 3.98
CA GLN A 36 -4.49 -20.00 5.38
C GLN A 36 -5.95 -19.93 5.82
N ASN A 37 -6.81 -19.25 5.05
CA ASN A 37 -8.21 -19.01 5.39
C ASN A 37 -9.16 -19.42 4.23
N PRO A 38 -9.37 -20.72 3.98
CA PRO A 38 -10.17 -21.20 2.85
C PRO A 38 -11.59 -20.62 2.79
N LYS A 39 -12.25 -20.44 3.95
CA LYS A 39 -13.59 -19.83 4.02
C LYS A 39 -13.62 -18.38 3.51
N VAL A 40 -12.54 -17.63 3.76
CA VAL A 40 -12.40 -16.24 3.27
C VAL A 40 -12.15 -16.26 1.77
N GLN A 41 -11.32 -17.20 1.29
CA GLN A 41 -11.08 -17.40 -0.14
C GLN A 41 -12.35 -17.75 -0.91
N ASP A 42 -13.18 -18.66 -0.39
CA ASP A 42 -14.46 -19.04 -1.02
C ASP A 42 -15.40 -17.83 -1.10
N ARG A 43 -15.55 -17.08 0.00
CA ARG A 43 -16.37 -15.85 0.03
C ARG A 43 -15.87 -14.80 -0.96
N LEU A 44 -14.55 -14.65 -1.10
CA LEU A 44 -13.95 -13.74 -2.08
C LEU A 44 -14.23 -14.17 -3.51
N PHE A 45 -14.11 -15.46 -3.79
CA PHE A 45 -14.44 -16.01 -5.10
C PHE A 45 -15.92 -15.77 -5.46
N GLU A 46 -16.83 -15.98 -4.51
CA GLU A 46 -18.27 -15.71 -4.69
C GLU A 46 -18.55 -14.23 -5.01
N GLU A 47 -17.87 -13.29 -4.35
CA GLU A 47 -18.00 -11.87 -4.70
C GLU A 47 -17.51 -11.60 -6.11
N ILE A 48 -16.31 -12.06 -6.46
CA ILE A 48 -15.69 -11.82 -7.77
C ILE A 48 -16.60 -12.38 -8.87
N ASP A 49 -17.07 -13.63 -8.75
CA ASP A 49 -17.96 -14.24 -9.73
C ASP A 49 -19.28 -13.47 -9.88
N ARG A 50 -19.90 -13.06 -8.77
CA ARG A 50 -21.13 -12.27 -8.79
C ARG A 50 -20.94 -10.93 -9.48
N VAL A 51 -19.86 -10.21 -9.17
CA VAL A 51 -19.55 -8.91 -9.78
C VAL A 51 -19.24 -9.08 -11.27
N MET A 52 -18.41 -10.07 -11.64
CA MET A 52 -18.08 -10.32 -13.03
C MET A 52 -19.31 -10.68 -13.87
N ARG A 53 -20.23 -11.51 -13.35
CA ARG A 53 -21.51 -11.80 -14.03
C ARG A 53 -22.35 -10.54 -14.26
N LYS A 54 -22.39 -9.62 -13.29
CA LYS A 54 -23.08 -8.32 -13.43
C LYS A 54 -22.47 -7.45 -14.54
N HIS A 55 -21.15 -7.55 -14.75
CA HIS A 55 -20.39 -6.81 -15.77
C HIS A 55 -20.13 -7.62 -17.05
N HIS A 56 -21.00 -8.58 -17.38
CA HIS A 56 -20.91 -9.41 -18.59
C HIS A 56 -19.55 -10.14 -18.76
N ASN A 57 -18.92 -10.51 -17.65
CA ASN A 57 -17.59 -11.12 -17.57
C ASN A 57 -16.47 -10.28 -18.21
N VAL A 58 -16.64 -8.96 -18.30
CA VAL A 58 -15.64 -8.02 -18.80
C VAL A 58 -14.95 -7.34 -17.63
N TRP A 59 -13.63 -7.51 -17.53
CA TRP A 59 -12.82 -6.76 -16.58
C TRP A 59 -12.83 -5.27 -16.94
N SER A 60 -13.25 -4.43 -15.99
CA SER A 60 -13.26 -2.99 -16.13
C SER A 60 -12.96 -2.33 -14.78
N TYR A 61 -12.54 -1.06 -14.82
CA TYR A 61 -12.34 -0.28 -13.59
C TYR A 61 -13.59 -0.26 -12.70
N GLN A 62 -14.77 -0.12 -13.32
CA GLN A 62 -16.04 -0.11 -12.61
C GLN A 62 -16.36 -1.48 -11.98
N ALA A 63 -16.03 -2.58 -12.65
CA ALA A 63 -16.20 -3.93 -12.09
C ALA A 63 -15.31 -4.12 -10.86
N VAL A 64 -14.01 -3.78 -10.95
CA VAL A 64 -13.07 -3.91 -9.82
C VAL A 64 -13.49 -3.02 -8.64
N LYS A 65 -13.96 -1.81 -8.91
CA LYS A 65 -14.44 -0.88 -7.87
C LYS A 65 -15.64 -1.42 -7.07
N GLU A 66 -16.41 -2.35 -7.63
CA GLU A 66 -17.54 -2.99 -6.95
C GLU A 66 -17.14 -4.23 -6.12
N MET A 67 -15.87 -4.66 -6.18
CA MET A 67 -15.33 -5.78 -5.38
C MET A 67 -14.88 -5.27 -4.00
N VAL A 68 -15.85 -4.97 -3.15
CA VAL A 68 -15.59 -4.38 -1.82
C VAL A 68 -14.84 -5.36 -0.91
N PHE A 69 -15.23 -6.64 -0.91
CA PHE A 69 -14.57 -7.65 -0.08
C PHE A 69 -13.14 -7.94 -0.55
N LEU A 70 -12.85 -7.85 -1.86
CA LEU A 70 -11.48 -7.90 -2.36
C LEU A 70 -10.61 -6.79 -1.76
N GLU A 71 -11.10 -5.55 -1.73
CA GLU A 71 -10.40 -4.42 -1.11
C GLU A 71 -10.20 -4.66 0.39
N GLU A 72 -11.22 -5.15 1.10
CA GLU A 72 -11.11 -5.49 2.53
C GLU A 72 -10.03 -6.56 2.79
N VAL A 73 -9.95 -7.60 1.96
CA VAL A 73 -8.91 -8.63 2.06
C VAL A 73 -7.51 -8.03 1.86
N LEU A 74 -7.34 -7.15 0.87
CA LEU A 74 -6.07 -6.47 0.62
C LEU A 74 -5.69 -5.56 1.80
N GLN A 75 -6.63 -4.76 2.30
CA GLN A 75 -6.41 -3.87 3.43
C GLN A 75 -6.05 -4.63 4.70
N GLU A 76 -6.74 -5.72 5.01
CA GLU A 76 -6.46 -6.51 6.20
C GLU A 76 -5.10 -7.23 6.09
N SER A 77 -4.75 -7.70 4.89
CA SER A 77 -3.44 -8.28 4.63
C SER A 77 -2.32 -7.26 4.86
N LEU A 78 -2.48 -6.02 4.38
CA LEU A 78 -1.52 -4.94 4.59
C LEU A 78 -1.49 -4.44 6.04
N ARG A 79 -2.61 -4.53 6.78
CA ARG A 79 -2.67 -4.24 8.21
C ARG A 79 -1.87 -5.26 9.03
N MET A 80 -1.97 -6.55 8.67
CA MET A 80 -1.21 -7.62 9.34
C MET A 80 0.26 -7.66 8.92
N TYR A 81 0.54 -7.39 7.65
CA TYR A 81 1.87 -7.44 7.04
C TYR A 81 2.24 -6.07 6.43
N PRO A 82 2.48 -5.04 7.26
CA PRO A 82 2.85 -3.73 6.77
C PRO A 82 4.22 -3.77 6.10
N GLN A 83 4.35 -3.09 4.96
CA GLN A 83 5.57 -3.10 4.16
C GLN A 83 6.74 -2.36 4.80
N SER A 84 6.42 -1.31 5.56
CA SER A 84 7.38 -0.59 6.37
C SER A 84 6.83 -0.47 7.78
N THR A 85 7.68 -0.81 8.75
CA THR A 85 7.40 -0.68 10.18
C THR A 85 7.96 0.62 10.77
N ALA A 86 8.71 1.40 9.98
CA ALA A 86 9.40 2.60 10.44
C ALA A 86 9.60 3.60 9.30
N ILE A 87 9.21 4.84 9.53
CA ILE A 87 9.46 5.97 8.65
C ILE A 87 10.42 6.93 9.35
N PHE A 88 11.60 7.10 8.79
CA PHE A 88 12.63 7.96 9.37
C PHE A 88 12.52 9.41 8.90
N ARG A 89 12.73 10.35 9.82
CA ARG A 89 12.87 11.79 9.55
C ARG A 89 14.06 12.34 10.33
N ILE A 90 14.61 13.46 9.86
CA ILE A 90 15.59 14.25 10.62
C ILE A 90 14.94 15.58 10.95
N CYS A 91 14.95 15.95 12.22
CA CYS A 91 14.41 17.21 12.70
C CYS A 91 15.25 18.37 12.16
N THR A 92 14.66 19.27 11.39
CA THR A 92 15.39 20.36 10.71
C THR A 92 15.55 21.61 11.57
N GLU A 93 14.78 21.73 12.65
CA GLU A 93 14.77 22.82 13.62
C GLU A 93 14.24 22.30 14.97
N ASP A 94 14.54 22.98 16.08
CA ASP A 94 14.03 22.57 17.40
C ASP A 94 12.49 22.56 17.40
N TYR A 95 11.88 21.41 17.73
CA TYR A 95 10.44 21.19 17.70
C TYR A 95 9.90 20.79 19.07
N LEU A 96 8.99 21.61 19.63
CA LEU A 96 8.23 21.27 20.83
C LEU A 96 7.07 20.35 20.45
N ILE A 97 7.03 19.15 21.01
CA ILE A 97 5.91 18.22 20.80
C ILE A 97 4.66 18.82 21.45
N PRO A 98 3.55 19.01 20.71
CA PRO A 98 2.30 19.53 21.27
C PRO A 98 1.87 18.76 22.50
N GLU A 99 1.32 19.46 23.49
CA GLU A 99 0.82 18.87 24.74
C GLU A 99 1.90 18.18 25.60
N SER A 100 3.18 18.51 25.39
CA SER A 100 4.28 18.04 26.22
C SER A 100 5.39 19.09 26.36
N ASP A 101 6.28 18.91 27.33
CA ASP A 101 7.48 19.73 27.51
C ASP A 101 8.71 19.19 26.74
N VAL A 102 8.51 18.20 25.87
CA VAL A 102 9.59 17.52 25.15
C VAL A 102 9.95 18.32 23.89
N VAL A 103 11.21 18.77 23.81
CA VAL A 103 11.78 19.43 22.63
C VAL A 103 12.67 18.46 21.86
N ILE A 104 12.29 18.13 20.63
CA ILE A 104 13.13 17.41 19.69
C ILE A 104 14.14 18.42 19.13
N LYS A 105 15.43 18.20 19.40
CA LYS A 105 16.49 19.09 18.94
C LYS A 105 16.75 18.93 17.44
N GLN A 106 17.14 20.03 16.79
CA GLN A 106 17.64 19.99 15.41
C GLN A 106 18.71 18.91 15.24
N GLY A 107 18.63 18.15 14.16
CA GLY A 107 19.52 17.03 13.85
C GLY A 107 19.11 15.69 14.48
N THR A 108 18.10 15.66 15.36
CA THR A 108 17.60 14.41 15.94
C THR A 108 16.86 13.58 14.89
N ARG A 109 17.17 12.28 14.82
CA ARG A 109 16.43 11.32 13.98
C ARG A 109 15.14 10.90 14.69
N VAL A 110 14.02 11.10 14.02
CA VAL A 110 12.67 10.70 14.46
C VAL A 110 12.23 9.47 13.68
N VAL A 111 11.53 8.56 14.34
CA VAL A 111 10.92 7.37 13.74
C VAL A 111 9.41 7.45 13.95
N ILE A 112 8.65 7.27 12.89
CA ILE A 112 7.18 7.22 12.87
C ILE A 112 6.76 5.81 12.49
#